data_AF-A0AA44UV03-F1
#
_entry.id   AF-A0AA44UV03-F1
#
_cell.length_a   1.000
_cell.length_b   1.000
_cell.length_c   1.000
_cell.angle_alpha   90.00
_cell.angle_beta   90.00
_cell.angle_gamma   90.00
#
_symmetry.space_group_name_H-M   'P 1'
#
loop_
_entity.id
_entity.type
_entity.pdbx_description
1 polymer ?
#
loop_
_entity_poly.entity_id
_entity_poly.type
_entity_poly.pdbx_seq_one_letter_code
_entity_poly.pdbx_strand_id
1 'polypeptide(L)'
;MSNDGNQDTGDGWGHETEQELQDEADAAAVRRHRLLRERVDAVDRDLTELRAAHADLASTVSERLAPELEALGTAVTAELEQLRGAVTEMLAEHAKAENPPVDWAKLSVEDAKEQWATLARWVGEVLVPIYGITRNELPDCWPLHFTAVVELSWLRSAHVQSYLPGTHPHITAEWHTRWRPAVLARLAEIIASGGAEERCEPGKHQGRALPAGPAPAQPGSTPRKMLALPQHWWSAYQIGFHDDLARRARRQETPTEAWLPAPLS
;
A
#
# COMPACT_ATOMS: atom_id res chain seq x y z
N MET A 1 75.13 -24.94 -122.32
CA MET A 1 74.49 -26.26 -122.17
C MET A 1 73.91 -26.27 -120.77
N SER A 2 72.69 -25.75 -120.62
CA SER A 2 71.42 -26.52 -120.45
C SER A 2 71.20 -26.86 -118.97
N ASN A 3 70.28 -26.15 -118.29
CA ASN A 3 68.87 -26.54 -118.03
C ASN A 3 68.76 -27.68 -116.99
N ASP A 4 67.85 -27.74 -116.04
CA ASP A 4 66.77 -26.89 -115.51
C ASP A 4 66.15 -27.70 -114.35
N GLY A 5 65.45 -27.02 -113.45
CA GLY A 5 64.32 -27.62 -112.70
C GLY A 5 64.64 -28.30 -111.37
N ASN A 6 64.06 -27.78 -110.28
CA ASN A 6 62.77 -28.30 -109.83
C ASN A 6 62.21 -27.41 -108.71
N GLN A 7 60.96 -26.98 -108.88
CA GLN A 7 60.15 -26.28 -107.88
C GLN A 7 59.64 -27.32 -106.86
N ASP A 8 59.59 -26.93 -105.59
CA ASP A 8 58.78 -27.63 -104.58
C ASP A 8 57.89 -26.61 -103.87
N THR A 9 56.62 -26.99 -103.77
CA THR A 9 55.46 -26.20 -103.38
C THR A 9 54.78 -26.94 -102.23
N GLY A 10 54.89 -26.42 -101.01
CA GLY A 10 54.24 -26.92 -99.79
C GLY A 10 54.89 -26.20 -98.61
N ASP A 11 54.22 -25.71 -97.57
CA ASP A 11 52.86 -25.88 -97.08
C ASP A 11 52.45 -24.56 -96.41
N GLY A 12 51.42 -23.89 -96.94
CA GLY A 12 50.95 -22.58 -96.46
C GLY A 12 49.58 -22.61 -95.79
N TRP A 13 49.09 -23.79 -95.35
CA TRP A 13 47.67 -23.99 -94.99
C TRP A 13 47.40 -24.43 -93.54
N GLY A 14 48.37 -24.28 -92.63
CA GLY A 14 48.22 -24.67 -91.20
C GLY A 14 48.37 -23.53 -90.18
N HIS A 15 49.12 -22.47 -90.48
CA HIS A 15 49.38 -21.38 -89.52
C HIS A 15 48.29 -20.30 -89.48
N GLU A 16 47.52 -20.15 -90.56
CA GLU A 16 46.48 -19.12 -90.66
C GLU A 16 45.26 -19.43 -89.79
N THR A 17 44.88 -20.71 -89.67
CA THR A 17 43.75 -21.15 -88.83
C THR A 17 44.05 -21.14 -87.34
N GLU A 18 45.30 -21.44 -86.95
CA GLU A 18 45.73 -21.44 -85.55
C GLU A 18 45.88 -20.01 -85.00
N GLN A 19 46.35 -19.08 -85.83
CA GLN A 19 46.45 -17.66 -85.50
C GLN A 19 45.07 -17.00 -85.41
N GLU A 20 44.14 -17.34 -86.31
CA GLU A 20 42.76 -16.84 -86.29
C GLU A 20 41.99 -17.36 -85.06
N LEU A 21 42.21 -18.61 -84.65
CA LEU A 21 41.68 -19.19 -83.40
C LEU A 21 42.25 -18.50 -82.15
N GLN A 22 43.53 -18.14 -82.17
CA GLN A 22 44.20 -17.43 -81.08
C GLN A 22 43.63 -16.00 -80.94
N ASP A 23 43.48 -15.28 -82.04
CA ASP A 23 42.91 -13.93 -82.08
C ASP A 23 41.43 -13.93 -81.64
N GLU A 24 40.67 -14.96 -82.01
CA GLU A 24 39.28 -15.11 -81.58
C GLU A 24 39.15 -15.43 -80.08
N ALA A 25 40.06 -16.25 -79.54
CA ALA A 25 40.16 -16.55 -78.11
C ALA A 25 40.56 -15.32 -77.30
N ASP A 26 41.51 -14.52 -77.78
CA ASP A 26 41.93 -13.26 -77.15
C ASP A 26 40.82 -12.22 -77.20
N ALA A 27 40.12 -12.10 -78.34
CA ALA A 27 38.94 -11.25 -78.45
C ALA A 27 37.82 -11.69 -77.49
N ALA A 28 37.61 -13.01 -77.30
CA ALA A 28 36.65 -13.55 -76.34
C ALA A 28 37.05 -13.27 -74.89
N ALA A 29 38.34 -13.38 -74.55
CA ALA A 29 38.87 -13.06 -73.24
C ALA A 29 38.70 -11.56 -72.91
N VAL A 30 38.96 -10.68 -73.88
CA VAL A 30 38.74 -9.22 -73.73
C VAL A 30 37.26 -8.90 -73.53
N ARG A 31 36.35 -9.52 -74.29
CA ARG A 31 34.89 -9.37 -74.10
C ARG A 31 34.46 -9.80 -72.69
N ARG A 32 34.96 -10.95 -72.23
CA ARG A 32 34.68 -11.47 -70.88
C ARG A 32 35.22 -10.54 -69.79
N HIS A 33 36.43 -10.01 -69.95
CA HIS A 33 37.00 -9.05 -69.01
C HIS A 33 36.18 -7.75 -68.97
N ARG A 34 35.75 -7.21 -70.13
CA ARG A 34 34.88 -6.02 -70.18
C ARG A 34 33.58 -6.27 -69.41
N LEU A 35 32.93 -7.40 -69.63
CA LEU A 35 31.67 -7.75 -68.97
C LEU A 35 31.84 -7.96 -67.44
N LEU A 36 32.96 -8.54 -67.00
CA LEU A 36 33.28 -8.65 -65.58
C LEU A 36 33.51 -7.27 -64.94
N ARG A 37 34.20 -6.36 -65.64
CA ARG A 37 34.40 -4.98 -65.17
C ARG A 37 33.07 -4.25 -65.02
N GLU A 38 32.20 -4.32 -66.03
CA GLU A 38 30.86 -3.73 -65.98
C GLU A 38 30.02 -4.29 -64.81
N ARG A 39 30.16 -5.59 -64.51
CA ARG A 39 29.49 -6.20 -63.34
C ARG A 39 30.09 -5.72 -62.01
N VAL A 40 31.41 -5.58 -61.89
CA VAL A 40 32.05 -5.03 -60.69
C VAL A 40 31.62 -3.59 -60.47
N ASP A 41 31.65 -2.77 -61.53
CA ASP A 41 31.21 -1.37 -61.48
C ASP A 41 29.72 -1.24 -61.11
N ALA A 42 28.88 -2.20 -61.52
CA ALA A 42 27.48 -2.26 -61.12
C ALA A 42 27.33 -2.61 -59.64
N VAL A 43 28.03 -3.64 -59.15
CA VAL A 43 28.01 -4.02 -57.74
C VAL A 43 28.53 -2.91 -56.83
N ASP A 44 29.57 -2.17 -57.26
CA ASP A 44 30.11 -1.04 -56.49
C ASP A 44 29.09 0.11 -56.38
N ARG A 45 28.32 0.37 -57.45
CA ARG A 45 27.21 1.33 -57.41
C ARG A 45 26.12 0.89 -56.44
N ASP A 46 25.64 -0.35 -56.58
CA ASP A 46 24.60 -0.92 -55.70
C ASP A 46 25.05 -0.90 -54.22
N LEU A 47 26.32 -1.22 -53.96
CA LEU A 47 26.90 -1.21 -52.62
C LEU A 47 27.01 0.21 -52.05
N THR A 48 27.29 1.21 -52.89
CA THR A 48 27.31 2.62 -52.48
C THR A 48 25.91 3.12 -52.15
N GLU A 49 24.91 2.76 -52.96
CA GLU A 49 23.50 3.07 -52.72
C GLU A 49 23.00 2.41 -51.42
N LEU A 50 23.31 1.14 -51.20
CA LEU A 50 22.93 0.43 -49.97
C LEU A 50 23.56 1.05 -48.72
N ARG A 51 24.83 1.48 -48.79
CA ARG A 51 25.51 2.17 -47.68
C ARG A 51 24.86 3.52 -47.37
N ALA A 52 24.47 4.27 -48.40
CA ALA A 52 23.76 5.53 -48.22
C ALA A 52 22.39 5.30 -47.55
N ALA A 53 21.62 4.30 -48.00
CA ALA A 53 20.35 3.92 -47.39
C ALA A 53 20.52 3.46 -45.93
N HIS A 54 21.57 2.69 -45.62
CA HIS A 54 21.86 2.27 -44.25
C HIS A 54 22.26 3.45 -43.34
N ALA A 55 23.01 4.42 -43.86
CA ALA A 55 23.35 5.63 -43.12
C ALA A 55 22.12 6.48 -42.81
N ASP A 56 21.19 6.62 -43.77
CA ASP A 56 19.93 7.34 -43.58
C ASP A 56 19.01 6.65 -42.55
N LEU A 57 18.92 5.32 -42.60
CA LEU A 57 18.20 4.54 -41.59
C LEU A 57 18.84 4.67 -40.20
N ALA A 58 20.18 4.60 -40.12
CA ALA A 58 20.89 4.79 -38.86
C ALA A 58 20.65 6.19 -38.28
N SER A 59 20.65 7.24 -39.12
CA SER A 59 20.30 8.61 -38.72
C SER A 59 18.87 8.67 -38.18
N THR A 60 17.91 8.09 -38.88
CA THR A 60 16.51 8.05 -38.45
C THR A 60 16.35 7.35 -37.11
N VAL A 61 17.04 6.22 -36.90
CA VAL A 61 16.99 5.49 -35.63
C VAL A 61 17.61 6.31 -34.50
N SER A 62 18.80 6.88 -34.70
CA SER A 62 19.53 7.59 -33.65
C SER A 62 18.96 8.97 -33.33
N GLU A 63 18.54 9.74 -34.34
CA GLU A 63 18.11 11.13 -34.16
C GLU A 63 16.63 11.25 -33.80
N ARG A 64 15.82 10.25 -34.13
CA ARG A 64 14.37 10.30 -33.92
C ARG A 64 13.85 9.19 -33.03
N LEU A 65 14.03 7.94 -33.42
CA LEU A 65 13.37 6.83 -32.71
C LEU A 65 13.94 6.57 -31.32
N ALA A 66 15.27 6.64 -31.16
CA ALA A 66 15.92 6.48 -29.86
C ALA A 66 15.46 7.54 -28.83
N PRO A 67 15.51 8.86 -29.10
CA PRO A 67 15.03 9.85 -28.15
C PRO A 67 13.50 9.80 -27.94
N GLU A 68 12.70 9.46 -28.96
CA GLU A 68 11.25 9.25 -28.78
C GLU A 68 10.97 8.09 -27.81
N LEU A 69 11.71 6.98 -27.90
CA LEU A 69 11.58 5.84 -26.99
C LEU A 69 12.04 6.16 -25.57
N GLU A 70 13.14 6.89 -25.41
CA GLU A 70 13.61 7.33 -24.08
C GLU A 70 12.63 8.30 -23.42
N ALA A 71 12.08 9.24 -24.19
CA ALA A 71 11.06 10.17 -23.73
C ALA A 71 9.78 9.42 -23.31
N LEU A 72 9.33 8.45 -24.11
CA LEU A 72 8.17 7.62 -23.78
C LEU A 72 8.43 6.77 -22.53
N GLY A 73 9.61 6.16 -22.41
CA GLY A 73 9.99 5.38 -21.23
C GLY A 73 10.01 6.24 -19.96
N THR A 74 10.52 7.46 -20.05
CA THR A 74 10.52 8.44 -18.95
C THR A 74 9.09 8.85 -18.58
N ALA A 75 8.25 9.13 -19.57
CA ALA A 75 6.85 9.51 -19.35
C ALA A 75 6.05 8.38 -18.67
N VAL A 76 6.15 7.15 -19.17
CA VAL A 76 5.48 5.98 -18.58
C VAL A 76 5.97 5.76 -17.14
N THR A 77 7.26 5.89 -16.88
CA THR A 77 7.81 5.74 -15.52
C THR A 77 7.22 6.80 -14.58
N ALA A 78 7.17 8.06 -15.01
CA ALA A 78 6.59 9.14 -14.23
C ALA A 78 5.09 8.93 -13.96
N GLU A 79 4.32 8.50 -14.97
CA GLU A 79 2.89 8.17 -14.81
C GLU A 79 2.67 7.02 -13.84
N LEU A 80 3.50 5.96 -13.89
CA LEU A 80 3.41 4.83 -12.95
C LEU A 80 3.72 5.27 -11.52
N GLU A 81 4.70 6.15 -11.31
CA GLU A 81 5.00 6.69 -9.98
C GLU A 81 3.88 7.56 -9.44
N GLN A 82 3.28 8.40 -10.29
CA GLN A 82 2.13 9.22 -9.94
C GLN A 82 0.92 8.35 -9.58
N LEU A 83 0.63 7.33 -10.39
CA LEU A 83 -0.46 6.38 -10.13
C LEU A 83 -0.23 5.60 -8.83
N ARG A 84 0.99 5.14 -8.58
CA ARG A 84 1.37 4.49 -7.31
C ARG A 84 1.15 5.41 -6.12
N GLY A 85 1.52 6.69 -6.24
CA GLY A 85 1.27 7.71 -5.23
C GLY A 85 -0.22 7.88 -4.93
N ALA A 86 -1.02 8.08 -5.99
CA ALA A 86 -2.47 8.25 -5.86
C ALA A 86 -3.16 7.03 -5.24
N VAL A 87 -2.78 5.81 -5.63
CA VAL A 87 -3.31 4.57 -5.04
C VAL A 87 -2.94 4.48 -3.55
N THR A 88 -1.72 4.84 -3.18
CA THR A 88 -1.27 4.83 -1.78
C THR A 88 -2.08 5.80 -0.93
N GLU A 89 -2.34 7.01 -1.45
CA GLU A 89 -3.15 8.03 -0.78
C GLU A 89 -4.61 7.59 -0.62
N MET A 90 -5.22 7.06 -1.68
CA MET A 90 -6.60 6.54 -1.62
C MET A 90 -6.72 5.39 -0.62
N LEU A 91 -5.75 4.48 -0.56
CA LEU A 91 -5.75 3.40 0.42
C LEU A 91 -5.60 3.91 1.86
N ALA A 92 -4.77 4.93 2.08
CA ALA A 92 -4.61 5.54 3.40
C ALA A 92 -5.90 6.23 3.88
N GLU A 93 -6.59 6.94 2.99
CA GLU A 93 -7.89 7.57 3.30
C GLU A 93 -8.98 6.52 3.52
N HIS A 94 -8.99 5.44 2.73
CA HIS A 94 -9.93 4.33 2.93
C HIS A 94 -9.73 3.67 4.31
N ALA A 95 -8.50 3.38 4.70
CA ALA A 95 -8.19 2.79 6.00
C ALA A 95 -8.62 3.69 7.18
N LYS A 96 -8.52 5.02 7.03
CA LYS A 96 -9.04 5.99 8.03
C LYS A 96 -10.57 5.96 8.11
N ALA A 97 -11.25 5.83 6.96
CA ALA A 97 -12.70 5.78 6.89
C ALA A 97 -13.28 4.49 7.49
N GLU A 98 -12.57 3.37 7.43
CA GLU A 98 -13.04 2.09 7.94
C GLU A 98 -13.16 2.03 9.47
N ASN A 99 -12.31 2.77 10.21
CA ASN A 99 -12.30 2.75 11.67
C ASN A 99 -11.89 4.11 12.27
N PRO A 100 -12.75 5.14 12.19
CA PRO A 100 -12.47 6.45 12.75
C PRO A 100 -12.32 6.37 14.29
N PRO A 101 -11.43 7.17 14.90
CA PRO A 101 -11.38 7.32 16.35
C PRO A 101 -12.71 7.84 16.90
N VAL A 102 -13.15 7.28 18.03
CA VAL A 102 -14.40 7.71 18.68
C VAL A 102 -14.20 9.07 19.36
N ASP A 103 -14.79 10.12 18.80
CA ASP A 103 -14.86 11.45 19.40
C ASP A 103 -16.16 11.62 20.21
N TRP A 104 -16.13 11.19 21.46
CA TRP A 104 -17.27 11.24 22.38
C TRP A 104 -17.85 12.65 22.58
N ALA A 105 -17.09 13.72 22.32
CA ALA A 105 -17.58 15.08 22.50
C ALA A 105 -18.59 15.47 21.40
N LYS A 106 -18.48 14.87 20.21
CA LYS A 106 -19.28 15.22 19.02
C LYS A 106 -20.46 14.26 18.76
N LEU A 107 -20.51 13.12 19.45
CA LEU A 107 -21.57 12.13 19.22
C LEU A 107 -22.96 12.67 19.59
N SER A 108 -23.92 12.43 18.70
CA SER A 108 -25.35 12.54 18.99
C SER A 108 -25.79 11.52 20.06
N VAL A 109 -27.04 11.58 20.51
CA VAL A 109 -27.59 10.60 21.44
C VAL A 109 -27.61 9.21 20.80
N GLU A 110 -27.99 9.15 19.53
CA GLU A 110 -28.06 7.94 18.71
C GLU A 110 -26.68 7.33 18.50
N ASP A 111 -25.70 8.14 18.05
CA ASP A 111 -24.33 7.66 17.84
C ASP A 111 -23.69 7.21 19.15
N ALA A 112 -23.91 7.95 20.25
CA ALA A 112 -23.39 7.57 21.56
C ALA A 112 -23.98 6.22 22.02
N LYS A 113 -25.27 5.98 21.76
CA LYS A 113 -25.92 4.70 22.08
C LYS A 113 -25.25 3.54 21.34
N GLU A 114 -24.95 3.71 20.07
CA GLU A 114 -24.25 2.71 19.26
C GLU A 114 -22.81 2.47 19.72
N GLN A 115 -22.09 3.55 20.05
CA GLN A 115 -20.70 3.45 20.54
C GLN A 115 -20.61 2.79 21.91
N TRP A 116 -21.54 3.06 22.82
CA TRP A 116 -21.61 2.37 24.12
C TRP A 116 -21.81 0.86 23.96
N ALA A 117 -22.77 0.44 23.12
CA ALA A 117 -23.03 -0.97 22.86
C ALA A 117 -21.83 -1.65 22.18
N THR A 118 -21.21 -0.97 21.23
CA THR A 118 -20.02 -1.43 20.52
C THR A 118 -18.83 -1.60 21.46
N LEU A 119 -18.62 -0.66 22.38
CA LEU A 119 -17.57 -0.74 23.39
C LEU A 119 -17.80 -1.88 24.37
N ALA A 120 -18.99 -1.98 24.96
CA ALA A 120 -19.32 -3.03 25.93
C ALA A 120 -19.15 -4.43 25.34
N ARG A 121 -19.58 -4.62 24.08
CA ARG A 121 -19.36 -5.87 23.34
C ARG A 121 -17.87 -6.17 23.18
N TRP A 122 -17.07 -5.21 22.72
CA TRP A 122 -15.62 -5.42 22.56
C TRP A 122 -14.93 -5.71 23.90
N VAL A 123 -15.31 -5.03 24.98
CA VAL A 123 -14.77 -5.32 26.32
C VAL A 123 -15.10 -6.75 26.75
N GLY A 124 -16.36 -7.16 26.59
CA GLY A 124 -16.87 -8.47 27.03
C GLY A 124 -16.42 -9.67 26.17
N GLU A 125 -16.23 -9.47 24.87
CA GLU A 125 -15.95 -10.55 23.91
C GLU A 125 -14.48 -10.61 23.48
N VAL A 126 -13.76 -9.48 23.55
CA VAL A 126 -12.37 -9.38 23.06
C VAL A 126 -11.43 -9.04 24.21
N LEU A 127 -11.57 -7.85 24.80
CA LEU A 127 -10.56 -7.34 25.74
C LEU A 127 -10.36 -8.30 26.93
N VAL A 128 -11.45 -8.64 27.61
CA VAL A 128 -11.39 -9.43 28.84
C VAL A 128 -11.07 -10.91 28.58
N PRO A 129 -11.83 -11.66 27.76
CA PRO A 129 -11.62 -13.11 27.63
C PRO A 129 -10.34 -13.47 26.86
N ILE A 130 -9.94 -12.70 25.85
CA ILE A 130 -8.76 -13.03 25.03
C ILE A 130 -7.47 -12.64 25.75
N TYR A 131 -7.47 -11.49 26.44
CA TYR A 131 -6.26 -10.96 27.08
C TYR A 131 -6.20 -11.18 28.59
N GLY A 132 -7.19 -11.87 29.16
CA GLY A 132 -7.16 -12.28 30.57
C GLY A 132 -7.26 -11.11 31.54
N ILE A 133 -7.97 -10.03 31.17
CA ILE A 133 -8.02 -8.82 32.00
C ILE A 133 -8.80 -9.08 33.29
N THR A 134 -8.14 -8.82 34.41
CA THR A 134 -8.69 -9.05 35.74
C THR A 134 -9.51 -7.86 36.25
N ARG A 135 -10.34 -8.09 37.27
CA ARG A 135 -11.11 -7.04 37.97
C ARG A 135 -10.23 -6.05 38.73
N ASN A 136 -8.93 -6.34 38.89
CA ASN A 136 -7.97 -5.37 39.42
C ASN A 136 -7.49 -4.39 38.35
N GLU A 137 -7.34 -4.85 37.11
CA GLU A 137 -6.89 -4.04 35.97
C GLU A 137 -8.04 -3.25 35.35
N LEU A 138 -9.23 -3.85 35.30
CA LEU A 138 -10.46 -3.21 34.86
C LEU A 138 -11.53 -3.34 35.95
N PRO A 139 -11.63 -2.34 36.86
CA PRO A 139 -12.63 -2.35 37.92
C PRO A 139 -14.07 -2.39 37.40
N ASP A 140 -14.95 -3.07 38.13
CA ASP A 140 -16.36 -3.27 37.74
C ASP A 140 -17.13 -1.96 37.49
N CYS A 141 -16.70 -0.86 38.10
CA CYS A 141 -17.32 0.44 37.98
C CYS A 141 -16.80 1.28 36.80
N TRP A 142 -15.92 0.74 35.94
CA TRP A 142 -15.36 1.48 34.79
C TRP A 142 -16.40 2.25 33.96
N PRO A 143 -17.66 1.77 33.75
CA PRO A 143 -18.62 2.53 32.95
C PRO A 143 -19.14 3.79 33.64
N LEU A 144 -19.01 3.89 34.97
CA LEU A 144 -19.40 5.08 35.74
C LEU A 144 -18.36 6.19 35.63
N HIS A 145 -17.13 5.87 35.24
CA HIS A 145 -16.06 6.82 35.04
C HIS A 145 -15.95 7.16 33.54
N PHE A 146 -16.58 8.26 33.12
CA PHE A 146 -16.63 8.58 31.67
C PHE A 146 -15.24 8.73 31.02
N THR A 147 -14.23 9.21 31.75
CA THR A 147 -12.84 9.23 31.24
C THR A 147 -12.32 7.83 30.94
N ALA A 148 -12.69 6.82 31.75
CA ALA A 148 -12.35 5.42 31.47
C ALA A 148 -13.03 4.91 30.19
N VAL A 149 -14.28 5.32 29.94
CA VAL A 149 -15.02 5.02 28.71
C VAL A 149 -14.30 5.58 27.48
N VAL A 150 -13.81 6.82 27.56
CA VAL A 150 -13.04 7.46 26.48
C VAL A 150 -11.74 6.70 26.20
N GLU A 151 -10.94 6.44 27.24
CA GLU A 151 -9.66 5.72 27.12
C GLU A 151 -9.85 4.30 26.55
N LEU A 152 -10.88 3.57 27.01
CA LEU A 152 -11.21 2.25 26.47
C LEU A 152 -11.68 2.30 25.01
N SER A 153 -12.39 3.37 24.62
CA SER A 153 -12.82 3.56 23.23
C SER A 153 -11.64 3.79 22.31
N TRP A 154 -10.65 4.57 22.74
CA TRP A 154 -9.40 4.73 21.98
C TRP A 154 -8.60 3.44 21.90
N LEU A 155 -8.50 2.69 23.01
CA LEU A 155 -7.84 1.40 23.01
C LEU A 155 -8.51 0.41 22.04
N ARG A 156 -9.85 0.41 21.99
CA ARG A 156 -10.63 -0.35 21.01
C ARG A 156 -10.31 0.11 19.59
N SER A 157 -10.40 1.41 19.29
CA SER A 157 -10.13 1.92 17.95
C SER A 157 -8.71 1.52 17.49
N ALA A 158 -7.70 1.63 18.35
CA ALA A 158 -6.35 1.18 18.05
C ALA A 158 -6.26 -0.34 17.81
N HIS A 159 -7.00 -1.14 18.58
CA HIS A 159 -7.08 -2.59 18.36
C HIS A 159 -7.70 -2.90 17.00
N VAL A 160 -8.87 -2.34 16.68
CA VAL A 160 -9.53 -2.60 15.38
C VAL A 160 -8.61 -2.18 14.23
N GLN A 161 -7.96 -1.02 14.35
CA GLN A 161 -7.01 -0.54 13.34
C GLN A 161 -5.86 -1.54 13.14
N SER A 162 -5.31 -2.12 14.20
CA SER A 162 -4.15 -3.01 14.10
C SER A 162 -4.42 -4.30 13.30
N TYR A 163 -5.70 -4.67 13.16
CA TYR A 163 -6.14 -5.87 12.43
C TYR A 163 -6.81 -5.56 11.08
N LEU A 164 -6.88 -4.30 10.65
CA LEU A 164 -7.36 -3.97 9.30
C LEU A 164 -6.38 -4.47 8.22
N PRO A 165 -6.88 -4.94 7.06
CA PRO A 165 -6.03 -5.33 5.94
C PRO A 165 -5.02 -4.24 5.56
N GLY A 166 -3.78 -4.63 5.29
CA GLY A 166 -2.70 -3.68 4.95
C GLY A 166 -2.04 -2.98 6.15
N THR A 167 -2.55 -3.17 7.37
CA THR A 167 -1.89 -2.63 8.57
C THR A 167 -0.56 -3.35 8.82
N HIS A 168 0.51 -2.57 9.00
CA HIS A 168 1.83 -3.14 9.25
C HIS A 168 1.86 -3.88 10.61
N PRO A 169 2.45 -5.10 10.70
CA PRO A 169 2.43 -5.92 11.92
C PRO A 169 2.97 -5.24 13.19
N HIS A 170 3.93 -4.31 13.04
CA HIS A 170 4.44 -3.48 14.13
C HIS A 170 3.34 -2.75 14.93
N ILE A 171 2.22 -2.36 14.31
CA ILE A 171 1.12 -1.69 15.00
C ILE A 171 0.45 -2.64 15.99
N THR A 172 0.24 -3.91 15.60
CA THR A 172 -0.27 -4.94 16.50
C THR A 172 0.72 -5.19 17.65
N ALA A 173 2.02 -5.21 17.37
CA ALA A 173 3.05 -5.33 18.41
C ALA A 173 2.99 -4.16 19.42
N GLU A 174 2.96 -2.91 18.94
CA GLU A 174 2.82 -1.71 19.78
C GLU A 174 1.54 -1.75 20.62
N TRP A 175 0.42 -2.22 20.05
CA TRP A 175 -0.83 -2.36 20.78
C TRP A 175 -0.67 -3.30 21.98
N HIS A 176 -0.03 -4.47 21.78
CA HIS A 176 0.17 -5.46 22.84
C HIS A 176 1.17 -5.04 23.91
N THR A 177 2.27 -4.40 23.53
CA THR A 177 3.41 -4.15 24.42
C THR A 177 3.41 -2.77 25.05
N ARG A 178 2.77 -1.79 24.41
CA ARG A 178 2.82 -0.38 24.84
C ARG A 178 1.44 0.20 25.13
N TRP A 179 0.50 0.15 24.18
CA TRP A 179 -0.76 0.89 24.32
C TRP A 179 -1.72 0.24 25.31
N ARG A 180 -1.97 -1.06 25.20
CA ARG A 180 -2.84 -1.77 26.15
C ARG A 180 -2.33 -1.67 27.59
N PRO A 181 -1.04 -1.98 27.90
CA PRO A 181 -0.54 -1.83 29.27
C PRO A 181 -0.65 -0.39 29.79
N ALA A 182 -0.33 0.61 28.96
CA ALA A 182 -0.41 2.01 29.35
C ALA A 182 -1.85 2.47 29.67
N VAL A 183 -2.83 2.08 28.84
CA VAL A 183 -4.24 2.40 29.09
C VAL A 183 -4.72 1.73 30.37
N LEU A 184 -4.45 0.43 30.57
CA LEU A 184 -4.87 -0.27 31.79
C LEU A 184 -4.26 0.34 33.06
N ALA A 185 -2.98 0.76 33.02
CA ALA A 185 -2.35 1.48 34.12
C ALA A 185 -3.06 2.81 34.42
N ARG A 186 -3.37 3.58 33.37
CA ARG A 186 -4.10 4.86 33.51
C ARG A 186 -5.53 4.67 34.02
N LEU A 187 -6.22 3.60 33.61
CA LEU A 187 -7.56 3.28 34.14
C LEU A 187 -7.50 3.04 35.65
N ALA A 188 -6.50 2.32 36.12
CA ALA A 188 -6.29 2.12 37.55
C ALA A 188 -6.07 3.46 38.27
N GLU A 189 -5.32 4.40 37.69
CA GLU A 189 -5.12 5.74 38.25
C GLU A 189 -6.42 6.56 38.27
N ILE A 190 -7.12 6.66 37.14
CA ILE A 190 -8.40 7.41 37.01
C ILE A 190 -9.43 6.93 38.03
N ILE A 191 -9.54 5.62 38.20
CA ILE A 191 -10.53 5.00 39.07
C ILE A 191 -10.07 5.05 40.55
N ALA A 192 -8.77 5.02 40.82
CA ALA A 192 -8.23 5.16 42.17
C ALA A 192 -8.20 6.62 42.68
N SER A 193 -8.09 7.61 41.79
CA SER A 193 -8.00 9.03 42.15
C SER A 193 -9.33 9.66 42.60
N GLY A 194 -10.42 8.89 42.68
CA GLY A 194 -11.73 9.34 43.15
C GLY A 194 -11.81 9.72 44.64
N GLY A 195 -10.71 9.63 45.41
CA GLY A 195 -10.64 9.97 46.83
C GLY A 195 -10.15 8.80 47.70
N ALA A 196 -9.31 9.08 48.70
CA ALA A 196 -8.61 8.06 49.49
C ALA A 196 -9.51 7.21 50.41
N GLU A 197 -10.68 7.73 50.80
CA GLU A 197 -11.69 7.03 51.63
C GLU A 197 -12.76 6.30 50.80
N GLU A 198 -12.77 6.50 49.47
CA GLU A 198 -13.83 6.10 48.54
C GLU A 198 -13.29 5.34 47.33
N ARG A 199 -12.28 4.48 47.55
CA ARG A 199 -11.70 3.69 46.45
C ARG A 199 -12.74 2.74 45.86
N CYS A 200 -12.85 2.76 44.54
CA CYS A 200 -13.61 1.77 43.81
C CYS A 200 -12.92 0.40 43.93
N GLU A 201 -13.66 -0.61 44.36
CA GLU A 201 -13.18 -1.98 44.54
C GLU A 201 -14.01 -2.91 43.65
N PRO A 202 -13.54 -4.14 43.36
CA PRO A 202 -14.40 -5.12 42.71
C PRO A 202 -15.75 -5.26 43.43
N GLY A 203 -16.85 -4.98 42.73
CA GLY A 203 -18.22 -4.98 43.23
C GLY A 203 -18.66 -3.70 43.96
N LYS A 204 -17.82 -2.66 44.04
CA LYS A 204 -18.13 -1.40 44.73
C LYS A 204 -17.70 -0.17 43.92
N HIS A 205 -18.47 0.90 44.03
CA HIS A 205 -18.13 2.22 43.54
C HIS A 205 -18.24 3.23 44.68
N GLN A 206 -17.17 3.97 44.96
CA GLN A 206 -17.11 4.95 46.06
C GLN A 206 -17.60 4.38 47.40
N GLY A 207 -17.10 3.19 47.77
CA GLY A 207 -17.49 2.49 49.00
C GLY A 207 -18.89 1.85 49.00
N ARG A 208 -19.75 2.13 48.01
CA ARG A 208 -21.09 1.56 47.90
C ARG A 208 -21.09 0.33 47.00
N ALA A 209 -21.85 -0.70 47.36
CA ALA A 209 -22.01 -1.88 46.52
C ALA A 209 -22.67 -1.50 45.18
N LEU A 210 -22.13 -2.02 44.07
CA LEU A 210 -22.80 -1.93 42.79
C LEU A 210 -24.08 -2.79 42.81
N PRO A 211 -25.18 -2.33 42.21
CA PRO A 211 -26.42 -3.10 42.17
C PRO A 211 -26.19 -4.43 41.43
N ALA A 212 -26.40 -5.54 42.14
CA ALA A 212 -26.37 -6.93 41.67
C ALA A 212 -25.30 -7.27 40.60
N GLY A 213 -24.06 -7.49 41.02
CA GLY A 213 -23.17 -8.45 40.34
C GLY A 213 -23.48 -9.88 40.84
N PRO A 214 -23.17 -10.95 40.09
CA PRO A 214 -23.49 -12.31 40.51
C PRO A 214 -22.75 -12.71 41.79
N ALA A 215 -23.26 -13.79 42.37
CA ALA A 215 -22.86 -14.41 43.63
C ALA A 215 -21.33 -14.47 43.85
N PRO A 216 -20.88 -14.46 45.12
CA PRO A 216 -19.48 -14.43 45.47
C PRO A 216 -18.68 -15.56 44.82
N ALA A 217 -17.42 -15.25 44.54
CA ALA A 217 -16.42 -16.15 43.98
C ALA A 217 -16.36 -17.51 44.71
N GLN A 218 -15.85 -18.54 44.03
CA GLN A 218 -15.51 -19.80 44.67
C GLN A 218 -14.70 -19.58 45.96
N PRO A 219 -14.92 -20.38 47.03
CA PRO A 219 -14.18 -20.25 48.28
C PRO A 219 -12.67 -20.26 48.01
N GLY A 220 -11.99 -19.14 48.31
CA GLY A 220 -10.53 -19.00 48.15
C GLY A 220 -10.05 -18.09 47.01
N SER A 221 -10.91 -17.64 46.08
CA SER A 221 -10.53 -16.68 45.04
C SER A 221 -10.66 -15.23 45.52
N THR A 222 -9.60 -14.42 45.41
CA THR A 222 -9.73 -12.98 45.67
C THR A 222 -10.45 -12.30 44.49
N PRO A 223 -11.51 -11.48 44.72
CA PRO A 223 -12.29 -10.84 43.66
C PRO A 223 -11.44 -10.12 42.60
N ARG A 224 -10.33 -9.51 43.03
CA ARG A 224 -9.35 -8.81 42.19
C ARG A 224 -8.70 -9.69 41.12
N LYS A 225 -8.51 -10.99 41.39
CA LYS A 225 -7.87 -11.94 40.46
C LYS A 225 -8.85 -12.57 39.47
N MET A 226 -10.15 -12.39 39.66
CA MET A 226 -11.15 -12.88 38.72
C MET A 226 -11.11 -12.04 37.44
N LEU A 227 -11.46 -12.65 36.30
CA LEU A 227 -11.65 -11.93 35.05
C LEU A 227 -12.76 -10.88 35.18
N ALA A 228 -12.58 -9.72 34.54
CA ALA A 228 -13.55 -8.63 34.51
C ALA A 228 -14.72 -8.90 33.54
N LEU A 229 -15.35 -10.08 33.66
CA LEU A 229 -16.40 -10.53 32.74
C LEU A 229 -17.67 -9.66 32.83
N PRO A 230 -18.49 -9.61 31.76
CA PRO A 230 -19.68 -8.75 31.68
C PRO A 230 -20.59 -8.76 32.91
N GLN A 231 -20.81 -9.93 33.50
CA GLN A 231 -21.67 -10.06 34.67
C GLN A 231 -21.21 -9.21 35.88
N HIS A 232 -19.94 -8.82 35.96
CA HIS A 232 -19.41 -8.03 37.07
C HIS A 232 -19.63 -6.54 36.92
N TRP A 233 -19.72 -6.02 35.69
CA TRP A 233 -19.85 -4.59 35.40
C TRP A 233 -21.14 -4.19 34.69
N TRP A 234 -21.99 -5.15 34.28
CA TRP A 234 -23.20 -4.87 33.49
C TRP A 234 -24.13 -3.84 34.13
N SER A 235 -24.37 -3.92 35.43
CA SER A 235 -25.23 -2.97 36.12
C SER A 235 -24.63 -1.55 36.15
N ALA A 236 -23.31 -1.46 36.35
CA ALA A 236 -22.59 -0.19 36.25
C ALA A 236 -22.67 0.38 34.81
N TYR A 237 -22.59 -0.50 33.81
CA TYR A 237 -22.77 -0.14 32.40
C TYR A 237 -24.14 0.45 32.14
N GLN A 238 -25.23 -0.20 32.60
CA GLN A 238 -26.58 0.33 32.41
C GLN A 238 -26.74 1.72 33.01
N ILE A 239 -26.22 1.94 34.22
CA ILE A 239 -26.25 3.25 34.88
C ILE A 239 -25.47 4.27 34.05
N GLY A 240 -24.18 4.03 33.77
CA GLY A 240 -23.32 4.97 33.03
C GLY A 240 -23.85 5.30 31.63
N PHE A 241 -24.37 4.30 30.93
CA PHE A 241 -25.03 4.41 29.63
C PHE A 241 -26.22 5.38 29.69
N HIS A 242 -27.18 5.14 30.59
CA HIS A 242 -28.36 6.00 30.69
C HIS A 242 -28.00 7.42 31.13
N ASP A 243 -27.03 7.56 32.04
CA ASP A 243 -26.57 8.85 32.54
C ASP A 243 -25.94 9.71 31.43
N ASP A 244 -25.11 9.11 30.57
CA ASP A 244 -24.50 9.80 29.43
C ASP A 244 -25.54 10.20 28.39
N LEU A 245 -26.44 9.30 28.00
CA LEU A 245 -27.49 9.62 27.03
C LEU A 245 -28.41 10.74 27.53
N ALA A 246 -28.78 10.72 28.82
CA ALA A 246 -29.58 11.77 29.42
C ALA A 246 -28.82 13.12 29.46
N ARG A 247 -27.51 13.12 29.73
CA ARG A 247 -26.67 14.33 29.64
C ARG A 247 -26.61 14.89 28.21
N ARG A 248 -26.57 14.04 27.20
CA ARG A 248 -26.55 14.44 25.78
C ARG A 248 -27.87 15.03 25.34
N ALA A 249 -28.99 14.38 25.67
CA ALA A 249 -30.33 14.90 25.35
C ALA A 249 -30.53 16.32 25.91
N ARG A 250 -30.17 16.54 27.19
CA ARG A 250 -30.23 17.88 27.81
C ARG A 250 -29.37 18.93 27.10
N ARG A 251 -28.20 18.54 26.57
CA ARG A 251 -27.33 19.46 25.81
C ARG A 251 -27.94 19.85 24.47
N GLN A 252 -28.60 18.94 23.78
CA GLN A 252 -29.27 19.23 22.50
C GLN A 252 -30.45 20.20 22.67
N GLU A 253 -31.12 20.16 23.83
CA GLU A 253 -32.24 21.04 24.17
C GLU A 253 -31.80 22.46 24.58
N THR A 254 -30.52 22.68 24.88
CA THR A 254 -30.00 23.98 25.35
C THR A 254 -29.19 24.66 24.23
N PRO A 255 -29.70 25.72 23.56
CA PRO A 255 -28.98 26.40 22.49
C PRO A 255 -27.65 26.99 22.96
N THR A 256 -26.64 26.92 22.08
CA THR A 256 -25.24 27.33 22.29
C THR A 256 -25.07 28.81 22.69
N GLU A 257 -26.11 29.64 22.56
CA GLU A 257 -26.12 31.07 22.91
C GLU A 257 -25.90 31.34 24.41
N ALA A 258 -26.09 30.35 25.29
CA ALA A 258 -25.95 30.51 26.74
C ALA A 258 -24.49 30.65 27.25
N TRP A 259 -23.48 30.38 26.41
CA TRP A 259 -22.06 30.36 26.80
C TRP A 259 -21.23 31.54 26.27
N LEU A 260 -21.86 32.48 25.55
CA LEU A 260 -21.14 33.67 25.10
C LEU A 260 -20.88 34.58 26.31
N PRO A 261 -19.60 34.95 26.58
CA PRO A 261 -19.33 35.96 27.60
C PRO A 261 -20.08 37.24 27.23
N ALA A 262 -20.70 37.89 28.22
CA ALA A 262 -21.40 39.14 28.02
C ALA A 262 -20.45 40.15 27.34
N PRO A 263 -20.93 40.94 26.37
CA PRO A 263 -20.08 41.93 25.71
C PRO A 263 -19.53 42.89 26.75
N LEU A 264 -18.20 43.05 26.78
CA LEU A 264 -17.52 43.99 27.65
C LEU A 264 -18.04 45.40 27.31
N SER A 265 -18.69 46.04 28.28
CA SER A 265 -19.19 47.43 28.19
C SER A 265 -18.08 48.44 28.45
#